data_AF-I8W9D6-F1
#
_entry.id   AF-I8W9D6-F1
#
_cell.length_a   1.000
_cell.length_b   1.000
_cell.length_c   1.000
_cell.angle_alpha   90.00
_cell.angle_beta   90.00
_cell.angle_gamma   90.00
#
_symmetry.space_group_name_H-M   'P 1'
#
loop_
_entity.id
_entity.type
_entity.pdbx_description
1 polymer ?
#
loop_
_entity_poly.entity_id
_entity_poly.type
_entity_poly.pdbx_seq_one_letter_code
_entity_poly.pdbx_strand_id
1 'polypeptide(L)'
;MKTKSKNNSVSYFDMQFITSSISTTLVLLLLGLVVFFVLTAHNLSVYVKENINFSIIISDDMKETDILKLQKRLDKEVFVRSTEYISKKQALREQIEAMGTDPQDFLGYNPLHASIEVKLHSDYANTDSIAKIEKEIKKNTNVQEVRYQEDLINMVNENIRNISLMLLGLAVLLAFISFALINNTIRLTIYSKRFLIHTMKLVGASWSFIRRPFLWRNFWIGVLAAVIADGVLWAAAYWLVVYEPDLISVITPNVMLLVSVSVLVFGVCITWFCAYLSINKFLRMKASTLYYI
;
A
#
# COMPACT_ATOMS: atom_id res chain seq x y z
N MET A 1 -49.53 37.67 26.78
CA MET A 1 -48.10 38.01 26.65
C MET A 1 -47.29 36.72 26.81
N LYS A 2 -46.98 36.00 25.73
CA LYS A 2 -46.28 34.70 25.77
C LYS A 2 -44.79 34.92 25.54
N THR A 3 -43.98 34.64 26.56
CA THR A 3 -42.52 34.65 26.53
C THR A 3 -42.02 33.47 25.70
N LYS A 4 -41.37 33.77 24.57
CA LYS A 4 -40.69 32.80 23.72
C LYS A 4 -39.38 32.40 24.41
N SER A 5 -39.34 31.20 24.97
CA SER A 5 -38.10 30.53 25.39
C SER A 5 -37.23 30.33 24.15
N LYS A 6 -36.14 31.09 24.04
CA LYS A 6 -35.14 30.93 22.98
C LYS A 6 -34.25 29.77 23.41
N ASN A 7 -34.55 28.59 22.87
CA ASN A 7 -33.79 27.37 23.07
C ASN A 7 -32.41 27.56 22.39
N ASN A 8 -31.44 28.11 23.12
CA ASN A 8 -30.06 28.18 22.68
C ASN A 8 -29.46 26.78 22.79
N SER A 9 -29.68 25.95 21.76
CA SER A 9 -28.87 24.75 21.57
C SER A 9 -27.42 25.19 21.38
N VAL A 10 -26.59 24.97 22.39
CA VAL A 10 -25.15 25.13 22.30
C VAL A 10 -24.68 24.15 21.21
N SER A 11 -24.35 24.67 20.03
CA SER A 11 -23.89 23.85 18.91
C SER A 11 -22.58 23.19 19.32
N TYR A 12 -22.60 21.89 19.61
CA TYR A 12 -21.39 21.09 19.85
C TYR A 12 -20.43 21.12 18.64
N PHE A 13 -20.93 21.49 17.46
CA PHE A 13 -20.18 21.77 16.24
C PHE A 13 -19.94 23.28 16.10
N ASP A 14 -18.88 23.78 16.73
CA ASP A 14 -18.34 25.10 16.41
C ASP A 14 -17.87 25.11 14.94
N MET A 15 -17.99 26.23 14.22
CA MET A 15 -17.48 26.36 12.84
C MET A 15 -15.99 25.98 12.71
N GLN A 16 -15.23 26.18 13.80
CA GLN A 16 -13.83 25.75 13.93
C GLN A 16 -13.68 24.22 13.97
N PHE A 17 -14.63 23.48 14.55
CA PHE A 17 -14.62 22.02 14.54
C PHE A 17 -14.78 21.49 13.12
N ILE A 18 -15.71 22.07 12.35
CA ILE A 18 -15.99 21.66 10.96
C ILE A 18 -14.76 21.92 10.08
N THR A 19 -14.18 23.12 10.12
CA THR A 19 -12.99 23.44 9.30
C THR A 19 -11.78 22.59 9.67
N SER A 20 -11.58 22.33 10.97
CA SER A 20 -10.53 21.43 11.46
C SER A 20 -10.74 19.99 10.98
N SER A 21 -11.99 19.51 11.01
CA SER A 21 -12.34 18.18 10.55
C SER A 21 -12.07 18.02 9.06
N ILE A 22 -12.53 18.96 8.22
CA ILE A 22 -12.32 18.90 6.76
C ILE A 22 -10.82 18.89 6.43
N SER A 23 -10.05 19.79 7.04
CA SER A 23 -8.59 19.85 6.80
C SER A 23 -7.90 18.56 7.24
N THR A 24 -8.29 18.01 8.40
CA THR A 24 -7.74 16.74 8.91
C THR A 24 -8.13 15.57 8.02
N THR A 25 -9.39 15.51 7.55
CA THR A 25 -9.87 14.48 6.61
C THR A 25 -9.05 14.49 5.33
N LEU A 26 -8.82 15.67 4.73
CA LEU A 26 -8.04 15.75 3.50
C LEU A 26 -6.63 15.20 3.68
N VAL A 27 -5.98 15.52 4.80
CA VAL A 27 -4.63 15.04 5.06
C VAL A 27 -4.61 13.54 5.36
N LEU A 28 -5.56 13.02 6.14
CA LEU A 28 -5.68 11.58 6.40
C LEU A 28 -6.04 10.79 5.16
N LEU A 29 -6.86 11.37 4.27
CA LEU A 29 -7.17 10.79 2.97
C LEU A 29 -5.91 10.67 2.11
N LEU A 30 -5.10 11.73 2.02
CA LEU A 30 -3.84 11.67 1.28
C LEU A 30 -2.86 10.65 1.88
N LEU A 31 -2.74 10.60 3.20
CA LEU A 31 -1.90 9.62 3.89
C LEU A 31 -2.41 8.18 3.65
N GLY A 32 -3.73 7.98 3.75
CA GLY A 32 -4.37 6.70 3.46
C GLY A 32 -4.21 6.27 2.01
N LEU A 33 -4.21 7.22 1.06
CA LEU A 33 -3.93 6.98 -0.34
C LEU A 33 -2.48 6.47 -0.54
N VAL A 34 -1.51 7.06 0.18
CA VAL A 34 -0.13 6.57 0.16
C VAL A 34 -0.03 5.16 0.74
N VAL A 35 -0.66 4.89 1.89
CA VAL A 35 -0.68 3.54 2.49
C VAL A 35 -1.34 2.53 1.54
N PHE A 36 -2.46 2.91 0.93
CA PHE A 36 -3.16 2.11 -0.08
C PHE A 36 -2.25 1.77 -1.25
N PHE A 37 -1.56 2.75 -1.84
CA PHE A 37 -0.66 2.50 -2.95
C PHE A 37 0.53 1.63 -2.56
N VAL A 38 1.10 1.80 -1.37
CA VAL A 38 2.22 0.96 -0.89
C VAL A 38 1.79 -0.50 -0.78
N LEU A 39 0.64 -0.77 -0.15
CA LEU A 39 0.15 -2.15 0.02
C LEU A 39 -0.29 -2.77 -1.31
N THR A 40 -0.94 -1.99 -2.17
CA THR A 40 -1.35 -2.42 -3.51
C THR A 40 -0.14 -2.69 -4.40
N ALA A 41 0.89 -1.83 -4.36
CA ALA A 41 2.13 -2.03 -5.11
C ALA A 41 2.88 -3.30 -4.66
N HIS A 42 2.85 -3.62 -3.37
CA HIS A 42 3.39 -4.88 -2.86
C HIS A 42 2.65 -6.09 -3.45
N ASN A 43 1.33 -6.12 -3.41
CA ASN A 43 0.57 -7.23 -4.00
C ASN A 43 0.72 -7.31 -5.52
N LEU A 44 0.79 -6.17 -6.19
CA LEU A 44 1.05 -6.11 -7.62
C LEU A 44 2.45 -6.69 -7.92
N SER A 45 3.43 -6.40 -7.05
CA SER A 45 4.75 -7.02 -7.14
C SER A 45 4.67 -8.54 -7.08
N VAL A 46 3.94 -9.07 -6.11
CA VAL A 46 3.78 -10.52 -5.92
C VAL A 46 3.11 -11.12 -7.15
N TYR A 47 2.02 -10.51 -7.60
CA TYR A 47 1.27 -10.96 -8.77
C TYR A 47 2.13 -10.98 -10.04
N VAL A 48 2.84 -9.89 -10.34
CA VAL A 48 3.70 -9.82 -11.53
C VAL A 48 4.83 -10.83 -11.44
N LYS A 49 5.53 -10.91 -10.30
CA LYS A 49 6.64 -11.85 -10.09
C LYS A 49 6.26 -13.31 -10.28
N GLU A 50 5.09 -13.70 -9.78
CA GLU A 50 4.63 -15.08 -9.85
C GLU A 50 4.00 -15.45 -11.20
N ASN A 51 3.78 -14.48 -12.08
CA ASN A 51 3.30 -14.70 -13.45
C ASN A 51 4.42 -14.66 -14.50
N ILE A 52 5.67 -14.40 -14.10
CA ILE A 52 6.81 -14.52 -15.00
C ILE A 52 7.12 -16.00 -15.20
N ASN A 53 7.08 -16.44 -16.46
CA ASN A 53 7.40 -17.81 -16.84
C ASN A 53 8.93 -18.01 -16.90
N PHE A 54 9.38 -19.11 -16.28
CA PHE A 54 10.75 -19.56 -16.27
C PHE A 54 10.86 -20.85 -17.08
N SER A 55 11.45 -20.79 -18.27
CA SER A 55 11.43 -21.90 -19.22
C SER A 55 12.66 -22.78 -19.08
N ILE A 56 12.48 -24.04 -18.72
CA ILE A 56 13.55 -25.04 -18.68
C ILE A 56 13.51 -25.82 -19.98
N ILE A 57 14.48 -25.61 -20.87
CA ILE A 57 14.59 -26.28 -22.15
C ILE A 57 15.21 -27.65 -21.97
N ILE A 58 14.52 -28.66 -22.47
CA ILE A 58 14.86 -30.07 -22.30
C ILE A 58 15.58 -30.57 -23.55
N SER A 59 16.63 -31.37 -23.34
CA SER A 59 17.35 -32.03 -24.41
C SER A 59 16.48 -33.03 -25.19
N ASP A 60 16.69 -33.10 -26.50
CA ASP A 60 15.86 -33.89 -27.42
C ASP A 60 15.92 -35.42 -27.21
N ASP A 61 16.94 -35.89 -26.52
CA ASP A 61 17.18 -37.30 -26.18
C ASP A 61 16.41 -37.76 -24.93
N MET A 62 15.81 -36.82 -24.17
CA MET A 62 15.11 -37.14 -22.94
C MET A 62 13.72 -37.75 -23.21
N LYS A 63 13.45 -38.91 -22.61
CA LYS A 63 12.14 -39.57 -22.70
C LYS A 63 11.10 -38.80 -21.90
N GLU A 64 9.87 -38.73 -22.42
CA GLU A 64 8.73 -38.07 -21.76
C GLU A 64 8.49 -38.56 -20.32
N THR A 65 8.70 -39.86 -20.06
CA THR A 65 8.61 -40.42 -18.70
C THR A 65 9.60 -39.80 -17.72
N ASP A 66 10.80 -39.45 -18.19
CA ASP A 66 11.82 -38.81 -17.35
C ASP A 66 11.56 -37.32 -17.23
N ILE A 67 10.96 -36.68 -18.25
CA ILE A 67 10.50 -35.29 -18.21
C ILE A 67 9.44 -35.12 -17.11
N LEU A 68 8.45 -36.01 -17.07
CA LEU A 68 7.40 -35.99 -16.04
C LEU A 68 7.96 -36.28 -14.63
N LYS A 69 9.04 -37.06 -14.50
CA LYS A 69 9.74 -37.24 -13.21
C LYS A 69 10.45 -35.95 -12.79
N LEU A 70 11.09 -35.25 -13.73
CA LEU A 70 11.73 -33.97 -13.48
C LEU A 70 10.68 -32.93 -13.05
N GLN A 71 9.55 -32.85 -13.76
CA GLN A 71 8.42 -32.00 -13.41
C GLN A 71 7.95 -32.25 -11.97
N LYS A 72 7.66 -33.52 -11.61
CA LYS A 72 7.25 -33.89 -10.25
C LYS A 72 8.29 -33.62 -9.17
N ARG A 73 9.58 -33.57 -9.52
CA ARG A 73 10.64 -33.18 -8.60
C ARG A 73 10.61 -31.66 -8.38
N LEU A 74 10.50 -30.88 -9.45
CA LEU A 74 10.38 -29.44 -9.40
C LEU A 74 9.13 -29.00 -8.62
N ASP A 75 7.99 -29.67 -8.80
CA ASP A 75 6.76 -29.38 -8.03
C ASP A 75 6.90 -29.56 -6.51
N LYS A 76 7.93 -30.27 -6.04
CA LYS A 76 8.20 -30.45 -4.61
C LYS A 76 9.16 -29.42 -4.05
N GLU A 77 9.79 -28.62 -4.91
CA GLU A 77 10.73 -27.60 -4.50
C GLU A 77 10.02 -26.40 -3.89
N VAL A 78 10.58 -25.83 -2.82
CA VAL A 78 9.96 -24.73 -2.06
C VAL A 78 9.84 -23.45 -2.89
N PHE A 79 10.66 -23.30 -3.92
CA PHE A 79 10.66 -22.13 -4.79
C PHE A 79 9.65 -22.20 -5.94
N VAL A 80 9.05 -23.38 -6.20
CA VAL A 80 8.14 -23.61 -7.33
C VAL A 80 6.70 -23.46 -6.88
N ARG A 81 5.96 -22.60 -7.58
CA ARG A 81 4.51 -22.45 -7.41
C ARG A 81 3.73 -23.43 -8.28
N SER A 82 4.15 -23.58 -9.53
CA SER A 82 3.53 -24.51 -10.49
C SER A 82 4.49 -24.80 -11.62
N THR A 83 4.38 -26.00 -12.19
CA THR A 83 5.07 -26.36 -13.43
C THR A 83 4.09 -26.78 -14.50
N GLU A 84 4.42 -26.48 -15.74
CA GLU A 84 3.66 -26.89 -16.92
C GLU A 84 4.61 -27.50 -17.94
N TYR A 85 4.32 -28.73 -18.38
CA TYR A 85 5.10 -29.39 -19.42
C TYR A 85 4.54 -29.05 -20.80
N ILE A 86 5.37 -28.43 -21.64
CA ILE A 86 5.05 -28.08 -23.01
C ILE A 86 5.80 -29.03 -23.94
N SER A 87 5.05 -29.90 -24.61
CA SER A 87 5.62 -30.82 -25.61
C SER A 87 6.06 -30.06 -26.87
N LYS A 88 7.00 -30.62 -27.64
CA LYS A 88 7.43 -30.04 -28.93
C LYS A 88 6.29 -29.72 -29.89
N LYS A 89 5.25 -30.56 -29.90
CA LYS A 89 4.06 -30.38 -30.75
C LYS A 89 3.18 -29.24 -30.23
N GLN A 90 3.08 -29.09 -28.91
CA GLN A 90 2.33 -28.02 -28.28
C GLN A 90 3.04 -26.68 -28.45
N ALA A 91 4.36 -26.63 -28.20
CA ALA A 91 5.18 -25.43 -28.44
C ALA A 91 5.03 -24.91 -29.87
N LEU A 92 5.00 -25.82 -30.86
CA LEU A 92 4.76 -25.46 -32.25
C LEU A 92 3.38 -24.86 -32.46
N ARG A 93 2.33 -25.47 -31.90
CA ARG A 93 0.96 -24.97 -32.03
C ARG A 93 0.82 -23.57 -31.44
N GLU A 94 1.35 -23.36 -30.23
CA GLU A 94 1.31 -22.06 -29.54
C GLU A 94 2.12 -21.00 -30.31
N GLN A 95 3.27 -21.37 -30.88
CA GLN A 95 4.07 -20.48 -31.71
C GLN A 95 3.34 -20.09 -33.01
N ILE A 96 2.67 -21.04 -33.67
CA ILE A 96 1.87 -20.78 -34.87
C ILE A 96 0.70 -19.85 -34.54
N GLU A 97 0.03 -20.06 -33.40
CA GLU A 97 -1.08 -19.21 -32.96
C GLU A 97 -0.61 -17.79 -32.61
N ALA A 98 0.56 -17.65 -31.99
CA ALA A 98 1.13 -16.34 -31.62
C ALA A 98 1.68 -15.56 -32.82
N MET A 99 2.32 -16.24 -33.78
CA MET A 99 3.02 -15.61 -34.92
C MET A 99 2.24 -15.65 -36.23
N GLY A 100 1.17 -16.45 -36.31
CA GLY A 100 0.35 -16.64 -37.51
C GLY A 100 1.05 -17.37 -38.67
N THR A 101 2.23 -17.95 -38.44
CA THR A 101 3.04 -18.64 -39.47
C THR A 101 3.64 -19.93 -38.93
N ASP A 102 3.78 -20.96 -39.77
CA ASP A 102 4.44 -22.22 -39.38
C ASP A 102 5.95 -22.15 -39.65
N PRO A 103 6.81 -22.24 -38.62
CA PRO A 103 8.25 -22.32 -38.80
C PRO A 103 8.69 -23.50 -39.68
N GLN A 104 7.91 -24.58 -39.72
CA GLN A 104 8.20 -25.77 -40.53
C GLN A 104 8.09 -25.50 -42.02
N ASP A 105 7.23 -24.56 -42.44
CA ASP A 105 7.09 -24.18 -43.85
C ASP A 105 8.40 -23.59 -44.41
N PHE A 106 9.23 -23.01 -43.53
CA PHE A 106 10.51 -22.41 -43.91
C PHE A 106 11.71 -23.36 -43.68
N LEU A 107 11.66 -24.18 -42.63
CA LEU A 107 12.82 -24.97 -42.18
C LEU A 107 12.72 -26.46 -42.57
N GLY A 108 11.54 -26.97 -42.92
CA GLY A 108 11.30 -28.38 -43.24
C GLY A 108 11.36 -29.34 -42.04
N TYR A 109 11.57 -28.83 -40.82
CA TYR A 109 11.53 -29.59 -39.56
C TYR A 109 11.04 -28.70 -38.41
N ASN A 110 10.63 -29.30 -37.28
CA ASN A 110 10.25 -28.56 -36.07
C ASN A 110 11.50 -28.11 -35.30
N PRO A 111 11.83 -26.80 -35.25
CA PRO A 111 13.01 -26.32 -34.53
C PRO A 111 12.78 -26.20 -33.03
N LEU A 112 11.56 -26.43 -32.53
CA LEU A 112 11.20 -26.21 -31.13
C LEU A 112 11.52 -27.43 -30.27
N HIS A 113 12.09 -27.15 -29.12
CA HIS A 113 12.37 -28.12 -28.07
C HIS A 113 11.19 -28.25 -27.11
N ALA A 114 11.18 -29.33 -26.34
CA ALA A 114 10.23 -29.44 -25.23
C ALA A 114 10.72 -28.56 -24.07
N SER A 115 9.80 -27.93 -23.34
CA SER A 115 10.12 -27.13 -22.17
C SER A 115 9.25 -27.50 -20.97
N ILE A 116 9.77 -27.23 -19.77
CA ILE A 116 8.95 -27.11 -18.56
C ILE A 116 8.91 -25.62 -18.20
N GLU A 117 7.73 -25.03 -18.29
CA GLU A 117 7.48 -23.68 -17.80
C GLU A 117 7.26 -23.75 -16.29
N VAL A 118 8.10 -23.04 -15.54
CA VAL A 118 8.07 -22.99 -14.08
C VAL A 118 7.63 -21.60 -13.67
N LYS A 119 6.61 -21.51 -12.81
CA LYS A 119 6.27 -20.28 -12.11
C LYS A 119 6.87 -20.35 -10.72
N LEU A 120 7.67 -19.34 -10.38
CA LEU A 120 8.32 -19.25 -9.08
C LEU A 120 7.42 -18.54 -8.07
N HIS A 121 7.60 -18.85 -6.79
CA HIS A 121 7.06 -18.01 -5.72
C HIS A 121 7.73 -16.64 -5.73
N SER A 122 6.97 -15.60 -5.37
CA SER A 122 7.44 -14.19 -5.41
C SER A 122 8.72 -13.93 -4.60
N ASP A 123 8.93 -14.66 -3.51
CA ASP A 123 10.13 -14.58 -2.67
C ASP A 123 11.41 -15.04 -3.41
N TYR A 124 11.27 -15.96 -4.36
CA TYR A 124 12.36 -16.54 -5.15
C TYR A 124 12.46 -15.94 -6.56
N ALA A 125 11.49 -15.12 -6.97
CA ALA A 125 11.48 -14.37 -8.22
C ALA A 125 12.34 -13.09 -8.15
N ASN A 126 13.58 -13.24 -7.70
CA ASN A 126 14.61 -12.21 -7.68
C ASN A 126 15.88 -12.73 -8.37
N THR A 127 16.68 -11.82 -8.90
CA THR A 127 17.82 -12.12 -9.76
C THR A 127 18.85 -13.03 -9.09
N ASP A 128 19.15 -12.78 -7.82
CA ASP A 128 20.10 -13.60 -7.04
C ASP A 128 19.59 -15.02 -6.79
N SER A 129 18.30 -15.18 -6.51
CA SER A 129 17.67 -16.47 -6.25
C SER A 129 17.51 -17.26 -7.54
N ILE A 130 17.13 -16.58 -8.64
CA ILE A 130 17.05 -17.18 -9.96
C ILE A 130 18.41 -17.69 -10.42
N ALA A 131 19.48 -16.91 -10.25
CA ALA A 131 20.83 -17.36 -10.60
C ALA A 131 21.27 -18.59 -9.79
N LYS A 132 20.81 -18.74 -8.53
CA LYS A 132 21.05 -19.94 -7.72
C LYS A 132 20.23 -21.13 -8.20
N ILE A 133 18.94 -20.92 -8.48
CA ILE A 133 18.01 -21.93 -8.99
C ILE A 133 18.49 -22.45 -10.36
N GLU A 134 18.92 -21.56 -11.25
CA GLU A 134 19.49 -21.91 -12.55
C GLU A 134 20.71 -22.83 -12.39
N LYS A 135 21.64 -22.47 -11.49
CA LYS A 135 22.82 -23.31 -11.20
C LYS A 135 22.44 -24.67 -10.62
N GLU A 136 21.40 -24.74 -9.81
CA GLU A 136 20.92 -25.99 -9.23
C GLU A 136 20.26 -26.89 -10.27
N ILE A 137 19.43 -26.32 -11.14
CA ILE A 137 18.76 -27.04 -12.23
C ILE A 137 19.77 -27.53 -13.27
N LYS A 138 20.78 -26.71 -13.62
CA LYS A 138 21.86 -27.07 -14.56
C LYS A 138 22.79 -28.18 -14.07
N LYS A 139 22.76 -28.56 -12.79
CA LYS A 139 23.47 -29.76 -12.31
C LYS A 139 22.91 -31.05 -12.93
N ASN A 140 21.68 -31.00 -13.42
CA ASN A 140 21.03 -32.13 -14.05
C ASN A 140 21.43 -32.19 -15.53
N THR A 141 22.05 -33.29 -15.96
CA THR A 141 22.68 -33.43 -17.28
C THR A 141 21.69 -33.37 -18.45
N ASN A 142 20.40 -33.55 -18.18
CA ASN A 142 19.34 -33.61 -19.20
C ASN A 142 18.63 -32.25 -19.43
N VAL A 143 19.14 -31.17 -18.84
CA VAL A 143 18.66 -29.80 -19.06
C VAL A 143 19.63 -29.11 -20.02
N GLN A 144 19.12 -28.65 -21.16
CA GLN A 144 19.94 -28.00 -22.18
C GLN A 144 20.22 -26.53 -21.81
N GLU A 145 19.16 -25.79 -21.52
CA GLU A 145 19.23 -24.37 -21.22
C GLU A 145 18.08 -23.99 -20.30
N VAL A 146 18.27 -22.93 -19.53
CA VAL A 146 17.23 -22.31 -18.71
C VAL A 146 17.07 -20.89 -19.21
N ARG A 147 15.88 -20.56 -19.71
CA ARG A 147 15.56 -19.26 -20.31
C ARG A 147 14.62 -18.47 -19.41
N TYR A 148 15.02 -17.25 -19.11
CA TYR A 148 14.23 -16.30 -18.36
C TYR A 148 14.53 -14.88 -18.80
N GLN A 149 13.56 -13.99 -18.63
CA GLN A 149 13.73 -12.58 -18.98
C GLN A 149 14.32 -11.84 -17.79
N GLU A 150 15.65 -11.95 -17.63
CA GLU A 150 16.40 -11.30 -16.53
C GLU A 150 16.11 -9.80 -16.46
N ASP A 151 16.12 -9.12 -17.62
CA ASP A 151 15.84 -7.69 -17.72
C ASP A 151 14.45 -7.33 -17.19
N LEU A 152 13.42 -8.11 -17.52
CA LEU A 152 12.07 -7.87 -17.00
C LEU A 152 12.01 -8.02 -15.48
N ILE A 153 12.65 -9.06 -14.93
CA ILE A 153 12.66 -9.32 -13.49
C ILE A 153 13.41 -8.21 -12.75
N ASN A 154 14.55 -7.79 -13.28
CA ASN A 154 15.32 -6.66 -12.78
C ASN A 154 14.50 -5.37 -12.82
N MET A 155 13.90 -5.04 -13.97
CA MET A 155 13.07 -3.85 -14.14
C MET A 155 11.89 -3.81 -13.17
N VAL A 156 11.19 -4.94 -12.98
CA VAL A 156 10.07 -5.03 -12.02
C VAL A 156 10.58 -4.81 -10.60
N ASN A 157 11.66 -5.49 -10.20
CA ASN A 157 12.24 -5.34 -8.87
C ASN A 157 12.72 -3.90 -8.58
N GLU A 158 13.41 -3.28 -9.52
CA GLU A 158 13.93 -1.92 -9.38
C GLU A 158 12.81 -0.88 -9.36
N ASN A 159 11.85 -0.97 -10.28
CA ASN A 159 10.72 -0.03 -10.32
C ASN A 159 9.92 -0.08 -9.03
N ILE A 160 9.64 -1.29 -8.52
CA ILE A 160 8.85 -1.45 -7.30
C ILE A 160 9.60 -0.90 -6.09
N ARG A 161 10.92 -1.15 -6.00
CA ARG A 161 11.77 -0.55 -4.97
C ARG A 161 11.75 0.98 -5.04
N ASN A 162 11.94 1.54 -6.23
CA ASN A 162 11.99 2.99 -6.44
C ASN A 162 10.64 3.66 -6.13
N ILE A 163 9.52 3.08 -6.59
CA ILE A 163 8.16 3.55 -6.28
C ILE A 163 7.91 3.48 -4.78
N SER A 164 8.29 2.38 -4.12
CA SER A 164 8.12 2.23 -2.67
C SER A 164 8.89 3.29 -1.88
N LEU A 165 10.14 3.57 -2.28
CA LEU A 165 10.95 4.63 -1.66
C LEU A 165 10.36 6.02 -1.89
N MET A 166 9.86 6.30 -3.09
CA MET A 166 9.20 7.56 -3.43
C MET A 166 7.92 7.76 -2.61
N LEU A 167 7.08 6.72 -2.50
CA LEU A 167 5.86 6.73 -1.70
C LEU A 167 6.17 6.92 -0.21
N LEU A 168 7.24 6.29 0.31
CA LEU A 168 7.68 6.49 1.69
C LEU A 168 8.11 7.94 1.92
N GLY A 169 8.87 8.53 0.99
CA GLY A 169 9.23 9.96 1.05
C GLY A 169 8.00 10.87 1.05
N LEU A 170 7.01 10.57 0.21
CA LEU A 170 5.75 11.29 0.15
C LEU A 170 4.94 11.15 1.46
N ALA A 171 4.91 9.95 2.07
CA ALA A 171 4.26 9.72 3.35
C ALA A 171 4.84 10.59 4.46
N VAL A 172 6.18 10.67 4.54
CA VAL A 172 6.88 11.49 5.54
C VAL A 172 6.57 12.97 5.32
N LEU A 173 6.60 13.44 4.07
CA LEU A 173 6.26 14.82 3.73
C LEU A 173 4.81 15.15 4.13
N LEU A 174 3.86 14.29 3.80
CA LEU A 174 2.44 14.46 4.15
C LEU A 174 2.22 14.45 5.67
N ALA A 175 2.94 13.59 6.40
CA ALA A 175 2.90 13.59 7.86
C ALA A 175 3.41 14.92 8.44
N PHE A 176 4.46 15.50 7.86
CA PHE A 176 4.96 16.81 8.27
C PHE A 176 3.97 17.94 7.96
N ILE A 177 3.34 17.92 6.77
CA ILE A 177 2.29 18.87 6.40
C ILE A 177 1.08 18.75 7.36
N SER A 178 0.68 17.51 7.68
CA SER A 178 -0.35 17.23 8.68
C SER A 178 -0.04 17.88 10.02
N PHE A 179 1.18 17.66 10.51
CA PHE A 179 1.65 18.24 11.76
C PHE A 179 1.58 19.78 11.74
N ALA A 180 2.04 20.40 10.66
CA ALA A 180 2.03 21.86 10.51
C ALA A 180 0.61 22.43 10.49
N LEU A 181 -0.32 21.80 9.76
CA LEU A 181 -1.72 22.21 9.67
C LEU A 181 -2.43 22.07 11.02
N ILE A 182 -2.27 20.93 11.70
CA ILE A 182 -2.89 20.69 13.01
C ILE A 182 -2.36 21.67 14.04
N ASN A 183 -1.04 21.92 14.06
CA ASN A 183 -0.43 22.88 14.98
C ASN A 183 -0.97 24.30 14.76
N ASN A 184 -1.16 24.72 13.50
CA ASN A 184 -1.75 26.02 13.18
C ASN A 184 -3.21 26.12 13.66
N THR A 185 -4.02 25.10 13.34
CA THR A 185 -5.42 25.02 13.76
C THR A 185 -5.58 25.06 15.29
N ILE A 186 -4.72 24.35 16.02
CA ILE A 186 -4.74 24.36 17.49
C ILE A 186 -4.35 25.72 18.03
N ARG A 187 -3.35 26.39 17.45
CA ARG A 187 -2.97 27.76 17.83
C ARG A 187 -4.16 28.72 17.67
N LEU A 188 -4.83 28.69 16.52
CA LEU A 188 -6.02 29.51 16.26
C LEU A 188 -7.15 29.21 17.27
N THR A 189 -7.36 27.93 17.58
CA THR A 189 -8.43 27.55 18.52
C THR A 189 -8.12 27.93 19.97
N ILE A 190 -6.85 27.87 20.36
CA ILE A 190 -6.41 28.33 21.67
C ILE A 190 -6.56 29.86 21.75
N TYR A 191 -6.20 30.58 20.69
CA TYR A 191 -6.36 32.03 20.60
C TYR A 191 -7.83 32.45 20.73
N SER A 192 -8.75 31.75 20.06
CA SER A 192 -10.19 32.02 20.16
C SER A 192 -10.73 31.75 21.58
N LYS A 193 -10.13 30.84 22.34
CA LYS A 193 -10.49 30.51 23.73
C LYS A 193 -9.56 31.14 24.78
N ARG A 194 -8.79 32.17 24.40
CA ARG A 194 -7.78 32.79 25.30
C ARG A 194 -8.35 33.27 26.63
N PHE A 195 -9.55 33.85 26.62
CA PHE A 195 -10.20 34.36 27.84
C PHE A 195 -10.59 33.22 28.78
N LEU A 196 -11.12 32.12 28.25
CA LEU A 196 -11.48 30.94 29.04
C LEU A 196 -10.24 30.28 29.66
N ILE A 197 -9.13 30.22 28.93
CA ILE A 197 -7.87 29.68 29.45
C ILE A 197 -7.31 30.62 30.53
N HIS A 198 -7.44 31.94 30.36
CA HIS A 198 -7.00 32.93 31.34
C HIS A 198 -7.78 32.81 32.65
N THR A 199 -9.12 32.71 32.61
CA THR A 199 -9.94 32.52 33.81
C THR A 199 -9.62 31.21 34.52
N MET A 200 -9.43 30.11 33.78
CA MET A 200 -8.99 28.82 34.35
C MET A 200 -7.63 28.93 35.07
N LYS A 201 -6.68 29.69 34.51
CA LYS A 201 -5.39 29.93 35.16
C LYS A 201 -5.52 30.73 36.46
N LEU A 202 -6.41 31.74 36.50
CA LEU A 202 -6.64 32.57 37.70
C LEU A 202 -7.22 31.79 38.87
N VAL A 203 -8.03 30.76 38.59
CA VAL A 203 -8.62 29.87 39.61
C VAL A 203 -7.63 28.77 40.04
N GLY A 204 -6.40 28.76 39.51
CA GLY A 204 -5.38 27.77 39.87
C GLY A 204 -5.57 26.40 39.24
N ALA A 205 -6.30 26.30 38.12
CA ALA A 205 -6.53 25.02 37.46
C ALA A 205 -5.20 24.36 37.03
N SER A 206 -5.10 23.05 37.26
CA SER A 206 -3.91 22.29 36.87
C SER A 206 -3.75 22.24 35.34
N TRP A 207 -2.50 22.12 34.88
CA TRP A 207 -2.16 22.10 33.46
C TRP A 207 -2.87 20.95 32.71
N SER A 208 -3.09 19.83 33.40
CA SER A 208 -3.83 18.69 32.89
C SER A 208 -5.34 18.97 32.75
N PHE A 209 -5.92 19.73 33.68
CA PHE A 209 -7.33 20.12 33.61
C PHE A 209 -7.61 21.00 32.38
N ILE A 210 -6.70 21.93 32.06
CA ILE A 210 -6.80 22.78 30.87
C ILE A 210 -6.62 21.96 29.58
N ARG A 211 -5.77 20.92 29.57
CA ARG A 211 -5.48 20.10 28.37
C ARG A 211 -6.59 19.13 27.97
N ARG A 212 -7.19 18.45 28.95
CA ARG A 212 -8.15 17.35 28.72
C ARG A 212 -9.25 17.67 27.68
N PRO A 213 -9.98 18.79 27.75
CA PRO A 213 -11.05 19.06 26.78
C PRO A 213 -10.54 19.25 25.34
N PHE A 214 -9.34 19.81 25.18
CA PHE A 214 -8.75 19.99 23.85
C PHE A 214 -8.24 18.67 23.26
N LEU A 215 -7.62 17.80 24.07
CA LEU A 215 -7.18 16.47 23.63
C LEU A 215 -8.37 15.60 23.23
N TRP A 216 -9.42 15.57 24.05
CA TRP A 216 -10.63 14.79 23.77
C TRP A 216 -11.32 15.26 22.49
N ARG A 217 -11.40 16.57 22.26
CA ARG A 217 -11.96 17.10 21.02
C ARG A 217 -11.14 16.69 19.79
N ASN A 218 -9.80 16.77 19.85
CA ASN A 218 -8.95 16.37 18.72
C ASN A 218 -8.99 14.86 18.47
N PHE A 219 -9.15 14.05 19.50
CA PHE A 219 -9.39 12.61 19.35
C PHE A 219 -10.63 12.33 18.49
N TRP A 220 -11.78 12.96 18.82
CA TRP A 220 -13.00 12.79 18.05
C TRP A 220 -12.92 13.36 16.62
N ILE A 221 -12.19 14.47 16.44
CA ILE A 221 -11.89 15.00 15.10
C ILE A 221 -11.09 13.97 14.29
N GLY A 222 -10.07 13.36 14.90
CA GLY A 222 -9.26 12.33 14.25
C GLY A 222 -10.06 11.09 13.86
N VAL A 223 -10.93 10.60 14.76
CA VAL A 223 -11.83 9.48 14.47
C VAL A 223 -12.80 9.80 13.34
N LEU A 224 -13.50 10.94 13.41
CA LEU A 224 -14.46 11.34 12.37
C LEU A 224 -13.76 11.54 11.02
N ALA A 225 -12.59 12.18 11.03
CA ALA A 225 -11.80 12.41 9.83
C ALA A 225 -11.33 11.10 9.19
N ALA A 226 -10.86 10.13 10.00
CA ALA A 226 -10.45 8.83 9.53
C ALA A 226 -11.62 8.04 8.92
N VAL A 227 -12.79 8.01 9.59
CA VAL A 227 -13.98 7.31 9.07
C VAL A 227 -14.43 7.89 7.73
N ILE A 228 -14.43 9.22 7.58
CA ILE A 228 -14.78 9.86 6.32
C ILE A 228 -13.73 9.53 5.24
N ALA A 229 -12.43 9.61 5.58
CA ALA A 229 -11.36 9.28 4.65
C ALA A 229 -11.45 7.82 4.17
N ASP A 230 -11.67 6.88 5.10
CA ASP A 230 -11.86 5.46 4.79
C ASP A 230 -13.07 5.23 3.90
N GLY A 231 -14.20 5.90 4.18
CA GLY A 231 -15.38 5.80 3.32
C GLY A 231 -15.10 6.22 1.88
N VAL A 232 -14.31 7.28 1.68
CA VAL A 232 -13.90 7.72 0.35
C VAL A 232 -12.92 6.74 -0.30
N LEU A 233 -11.96 6.21 0.46
CA LEU A 233 -11.00 5.21 -0.05
C LEU A 233 -11.70 3.92 -0.49
N TRP A 234 -12.66 3.44 0.30
CA TRP A 234 -13.48 2.28 -0.05
C TRP A 234 -14.31 2.52 -1.31
N ALA A 235 -14.95 3.69 -1.41
CA ALA A 235 -15.72 4.04 -2.61
C ALA A 235 -14.83 4.08 -3.86
N ALA A 236 -13.63 4.67 -3.75
CA ALA A 236 -12.66 4.73 -4.85
C ALA A 236 -12.13 3.33 -5.23
N ALA A 237 -11.80 2.50 -4.25
CA ALA A 237 -11.33 1.13 -4.49
C ALA A 237 -12.41 0.26 -5.14
N TYR A 238 -13.66 0.37 -4.67
CA TYR A 238 -14.80 -0.32 -5.27
C TYR A 238 -15.01 0.12 -6.72
N TRP A 239 -14.98 1.43 -6.99
CA TRP A 239 -15.10 1.96 -8.35
C TRP A 239 -14.01 1.42 -9.28
N LEU A 240 -12.77 1.32 -8.78
CA LEU A 240 -11.63 0.83 -9.54
C LEU A 240 -11.76 -0.66 -9.87
N VAL A 241 -12.23 -1.47 -8.92
CA VAL A 241 -12.48 -2.92 -9.12
C VAL A 241 -13.63 -3.17 -10.09
N VAL A 242 -14.67 -2.34 -10.08
CA VAL A 242 -15.79 -2.46 -11.04
C VAL A 242 -15.33 -2.10 -12.46
N TYR A 243 -14.38 -1.17 -12.60
CA TYR A 243 -13.82 -0.79 -13.89
C TYR A 243 -12.90 -1.89 -14.44
N GLU A 244 -11.99 -2.41 -13.61
CA GLU A 244 -11.01 -3.43 -14.02
C GLU A 244 -11.07 -4.65 -13.06
N PRO A 245 -11.83 -5.71 -13.42
CA PRO A 245 -12.05 -6.87 -12.53
C PRO A 245 -10.77 -7.62 -12.15
N ASP A 246 -9.74 -7.60 -12.99
CA ASP A 246 -8.46 -8.27 -12.74
C ASP A 246 -7.72 -7.69 -11.52
N LEU A 247 -8.04 -6.46 -11.12
CA LEU A 247 -7.47 -5.81 -9.94
C LEU A 247 -7.94 -6.42 -8.61
N ILE A 248 -8.96 -7.31 -8.60
CA ILE A 248 -9.39 -8.02 -7.37
C ILE A 248 -8.24 -8.84 -6.77
N SER A 249 -7.35 -9.37 -7.62
CA SER A 249 -6.17 -10.11 -7.19
C SER A 249 -5.16 -9.25 -6.42
N VAL A 250 -5.17 -7.93 -6.67
CA VAL A 250 -4.23 -6.96 -6.10
C VAL A 250 -4.88 -6.19 -4.93
N ILE A 251 -6.10 -5.69 -5.15
CA ILE A 251 -6.92 -4.91 -4.21
C ILE A 251 -7.83 -5.87 -3.43
N THR A 252 -7.23 -6.62 -2.52
CA THR A 252 -7.97 -7.58 -1.71
C THR A 252 -8.73 -6.89 -0.57
N PRO A 253 -9.85 -7.47 -0.09
CA PRO A 253 -10.54 -6.98 1.10
C PRO A 253 -9.63 -6.86 2.33
N ASN A 254 -8.63 -7.75 2.43
CA ASN A 254 -7.63 -7.72 3.50
C ASN A 254 -6.75 -6.46 3.42
N VAL A 255 -6.33 -6.04 2.22
CA VAL A 255 -5.59 -4.79 2.03
C VAL A 255 -6.47 -3.60 2.42
N MET A 256 -7.72 -3.55 1.97
CA MET A 256 -8.65 -2.48 2.35
C MET A 256 -8.84 -2.38 3.86
N LEU A 257 -9.01 -3.51 4.55
CA LEU A 257 -9.12 -3.56 6.00
C LEU A 257 -7.84 -3.04 6.66
N LEU A 258 -6.66 -3.47 6.19
CA LEU A 258 -5.37 -3.02 6.71
C LEU A 258 -5.17 -1.51 6.50
N VAL A 259 -5.54 -0.98 5.34
CA VAL A 259 -5.56 0.47 5.05
C VAL A 259 -6.46 1.19 6.05
N SER A 260 -7.70 0.75 6.24
CA SER A 260 -8.63 1.40 7.17
C SER A 260 -8.14 1.39 8.62
N VAL A 261 -7.64 0.26 9.09
CA VAL A 261 -7.04 0.18 10.44
C VAL A 261 -5.83 1.10 10.55
N SER A 262 -4.97 1.14 9.53
CA SER A 262 -3.80 2.02 9.51
C SER A 262 -4.19 3.49 9.53
N VAL A 263 -5.14 3.91 8.69
CA VAL A 263 -5.63 5.30 8.62
C VAL A 263 -6.27 5.73 9.94
N LEU A 264 -7.06 4.85 10.56
CA LEU A 264 -7.67 5.12 11.85
C LEU A 264 -6.62 5.26 12.96
N VAL A 265 -5.70 4.30 13.06
CA VAL A 265 -4.63 4.33 14.07
C VAL A 265 -3.73 5.55 13.89
N PHE A 266 -3.19 5.75 12.67
CA PHE A 266 -2.34 6.91 12.39
C PHE A 266 -3.11 8.22 12.55
N GLY A 267 -4.37 8.29 12.13
CA GLY A 267 -5.19 9.49 12.27
C GLY A 267 -5.39 9.89 13.73
N VAL A 268 -5.75 8.93 14.58
CA VAL A 268 -5.89 9.17 16.03
C VAL A 268 -4.55 9.49 16.67
N CYS A 269 -3.49 8.72 16.38
CA CYS A 269 -2.17 8.93 16.97
C CYS A 269 -1.58 10.29 16.57
N ILE A 270 -1.61 10.64 15.28
CA ILE A 270 -1.06 11.91 14.78
C ILE A 270 -1.84 13.08 15.37
N THR A 271 -3.17 13.07 15.31
CA THR A 271 -3.99 14.17 15.84
C THR A 271 -3.82 14.35 17.35
N TRP A 272 -3.81 13.25 18.11
CA TRP A 272 -3.57 13.28 19.55
C TRP A 272 -2.18 13.79 19.90
N PHE A 273 -1.14 13.25 19.25
CA PHE A 273 0.25 13.60 19.51
C PHE A 273 0.55 15.05 19.12
N CYS A 274 0.07 15.49 17.95
CA CYS A 274 0.15 16.89 17.52
C CYS A 274 -0.54 17.82 18.52
N ALA A 275 -1.73 17.45 19.00
CA ALA A 275 -2.44 18.24 19.99
C ALA A 275 -1.71 18.32 21.32
N TYR A 276 -1.17 17.20 21.79
CA TYR A 276 -0.39 17.15 23.02
C TYR A 276 0.83 18.07 22.96
N LEU A 277 1.64 17.97 21.90
CA LEU A 277 2.83 18.80 21.74
C LEU A 277 2.49 20.29 21.61
N SER A 278 1.48 20.62 20.81
CA SER A 278 1.08 22.01 20.54
C SER A 278 0.56 22.69 21.81
N ILE A 279 -0.29 22.02 22.58
CA ILE A 279 -0.82 22.56 23.84
C ILE A 279 0.28 22.63 24.92
N ASN A 280 1.22 21.67 24.94
CA ASN A 280 2.33 21.70 25.89
C ASN A 280 3.26 22.88 25.65
N LYS A 281 3.57 23.16 24.38
CA LYS A 281 4.28 24.37 23.98
C LYS A 281 3.51 25.62 24.38
N PHE A 282 2.20 25.66 24.18
CA PHE A 282 1.38 26.84 24.49
C PHE A 282 1.26 27.12 25.99
N LEU A 283 1.03 26.10 26.81
CA LEU A 283 0.90 26.30 28.25
C LEU A 283 2.23 26.73 28.89
N ARG A 284 3.37 26.29 28.34
CA ARG A 284 4.72 26.71 28.77
C ARG A 284 5.05 28.18 28.45
N MET A 285 4.28 28.85 27.60
CA MET A 285 4.48 30.28 27.31
C MET A 285 3.94 31.17 28.44
N LYS A 286 4.72 32.18 28.83
CA LYS A 286 4.35 33.16 29.87
C LYS A 286 3.09 33.93 29.46
N ALA A 287 2.22 34.25 30.41
CA ALA A 287 0.94 34.91 30.17
C ALA A 287 1.07 36.29 29.49
N SER A 288 2.20 36.97 29.66
CA SER A 288 2.49 38.27 29.02
C SER A 288 2.73 38.18 27.51
N THR A 289 3.08 37.00 26.97
CA THR A 289 3.32 36.78 25.54
C THR A 289 2.04 36.40 24.78
N LEU A 290 0.94 36.10 25.50
CA LEU A 290 -0.36 35.77 24.91
C LEU A 290 -1.07 36.99 24.30
N TYR A 291 -0.69 38.20 24.71
CA TYR A 291 -1.31 39.45 24.27
C TYR A 291 -0.72 39.99 22.94
N TYR A 292 0.41 39.44 22.48
CA TYR A 292 1.16 39.91 21.31
C TYR A 292 1.25 38.88 20.17
N ILE A 293 0.45 37.81 20.21
CA ILE A 293 0.27 36.84 19.12
C ILE A 293 -1.07 37.07 18.43
#